data_AF-A0A3S5DM55-F1
#
_entry.id   AF-A0A3S5DM55-F1
#
_cell.length_a   1.000
_cell.length_b   1.000
_cell.length_c   1.000
_cell.angle_alpha   90.00
_cell.angle_beta   90.00
_cell.angle_gamma   90.00
#
_symmetry.space_group_name_H-M   'P 1'
#
loop_
_entity.id
_entity.type
_entity.pdbx_description
1 polymer ?
#
loop_
_entity_poly.entity_id
_entity_poly.type
_entity_poly.pdbx_seq_one_letter_code
_entity_poly.pdbx_strand_id
1 'polypeptide(L)'
;MVTNCTYDGVCYNAKEAQDLLAKTSDRIHFDEAWYGYARFNPIYCDHYAMRGEPGDHNGPTVFATHSTHKLLNALSQASYIHVREGRGAVNFSRFNQAYMMHATTSPLYAICASNDVAVSMMDGNSGLSLTQRGD
;
A
#
# COMPACT_ATOMS: atom_id res chain seq x y z
N MET A 1 13.19 1.13 5.17
CA MET A 1 12.32 1.27 3.98
C MET A 1 12.85 0.35 2.90
N VAL A 2 11.97 -0.34 2.17
CA VAL A 2 12.34 -1.22 1.05
C VAL A 2 11.39 -0.92 -0.11
N THR A 3 11.92 -0.68 -1.30
CA THR A 3 11.10 -0.52 -2.51
C THR A 3 10.67 -1.89 -3.02
N ASN A 4 9.36 -2.12 -3.14
CA ASN A 4 8.79 -3.40 -3.59
C ASN A 4 7.48 -3.20 -4.38
N CYS A 5 7.41 -3.49 -5.67
CA CYS A 5 8.46 -4.01 -6.55
C CYS A 5 9.46 -2.93 -6.99
N THR A 6 10.56 -3.35 -7.60
CA THR A 6 11.45 -2.45 -8.34
C THR A 6 10.78 -1.95 -9.63
N TYR A 7 11.36 -0.93 -10.25
CA TYR A 7 10.85 -0.40 -11.53
C TYR A 7 10.77 -1.48 -12.63
N ASP A 8 11.73 -2.39 -12.68
CA ASP A 8 11.80 -3.47 -13.67
C ASP A 8 10.94 -4.69 -13.31
N GLY A 9 10.12 -4.61 -12.25
CA GLY A 9 9.19 -5.67 -11.86
C GLY A 9 9.76 -6.75 -10.94
N VAL A 10 10.95 -6.53 -10.33
CA VAL A 10 11.47 -7.47 -9.33
C VAL A 10 10.68 -7.30 -8.04
N CYS A 11 9.97 -8.37 -7.65
CA CYS A 11 9.11 -8.41 -6.48
C CYS A 11 9.79 -9.23 -5.36
N TYR A 12 9.92 -8.66 -4.18
CA TYR A 12 10.44 -9.36 -3.02
C TYR A 12 9.37 -10.27 -2.42
N ASN A 13 9.78 -11.38 -1.81
CA ASN A 13 8.94 -12.05 -0.83
C ASN A 13 8.83 -11.15 0.41
N ALA A 14 7.78 -10.33 0.43
CA ALA A 14 7.55 -9.32 1.47
C ALA A 14 7.27 -9.94 2.84
N LYS A 15 6.75 -11.19 2.88
CA LYS A 15 6.61 -11.96 4.12
C LYS A 15 7.98 -12.23 4.75
N GLU A 16 8.91 -12.81 3.99
CA GLU A 16 10.26 -13.11 4.49
C GLU A 16 11.05 -11.84 4.80
N ALA A 17 10.96 -10.83 3.93
CA ALA A 17 11.60 -9.54 4.16
C ALA A 17 11.11 -8.90 5.46
N GLN A 18 9.80 -8.95 5.75
CA GLN A 18 9.25 -8.48 7.00
C GLN A 18 9.82 -9.24 8.20
N ASP A 19 9.87 -10.58 8.15
CA ASP A 19 10.37 -11.42 9.25
C ASP A 19 11.85 -11.13 9.60
N LEU A 20 12.66 -10.80 8.59
CA LEU A 20 14.06 -10.39 8.77
C LEU A 20 14.17 -8.97 9.36
N LEU A 21 13.46 -8.00 8.77
CA LEU A 21 13.52 -6.60 9.18
C LEU A 21 12.88 -6.35 10.55
N ALA A 22 11.89 -7.15 10.94
CA ALA A 22 11.21 -7.04 12.23
C ALA A 22 12.15 -7.30 13.42
N LYS A 23 13.31 -7.93 13.19
CA LYS A 23 14.34 -8.18 14.20
C LYS A 23 15.13 -6.92 14.55
N THR A 24 15.15 -5.93 13.65
CA THR A 24 15.97 -4.72 13.79
C THR A 24 15.15 -3.44 13.84
N SER A 25 13.90 -3.45 13.36
CA SER A 25 13.01 -2.29 13.37
C SER A 25 11.59 -2.68 13.73
N ASP A 26 10.97 -1.88 14.60
CA ASP A 26 9.53 -1.95 14.88
C ASP A 26 8.68 -1.33 13.78
N ARG A 27 9.28 -0.59 12.83
CA ARG A 27 8.57 0.07 11.73
C ARG A 27 9.19 -0.33 10.40
N ILE A 28 8.39 -0.89 9.52
CA ILE A 28 8.81 -1.31 8.19
C ILE A 28 7.94 -0.57 7.18
N HIS A 29 8.58 0.07 6.21
CA HIS A 29 7.89 0.76 5.12
C HIS A 29 8.27 0.09 3.81
N PHE A 30 7.29 -0.57 3.19
CA PHE A 30 7.36 -1.05 1.82
C PHE A 30 6.88 0.06 0.89
N ASP A 31 7.79 0.58 0.06
CA ASP A 31 7.40 1.51 -0.99
C ASP A 31 6.89 0.72 -2.20
N GLU A 32 5.58 0.60 -2.26
CA GLU A 32 4.84 -0.18 -3.26
C GLU A 32 4.24 0.72 -4.35
N ALA A 33 4.89 1.86 -4.65
CA ALA A 33 4.36 2.86 -5.57
C ALA A 33 3.98 2.27 -6.94
N TRP A 34 4.72 1.27 -7.42
CA TRP A 34 4.49 0.55 -8.68
C TRP A 34 3.72 -0.78 -8.51
N TYR A 35 3.07 -1.01 -7.36
CA TYR A 35 2.65 -2.38 -7.01
C TYR A 35 1.32 -2.48 -6.26
N GLY A 36 0.46 -1.46 -6.36
CA GLY A 36 -0.84 -1.41 -5.67
C GLY A 36 -1.84 -2.51 -6.05
N TYR A 37 -1.69 -3.15 -7.22
CA TYR A 37 -2.58 -4.22 -7.67
C TYR A 37 -2.27 -5.59 -7.06
N ALA A 38 -1.11 -5.76 -6.43
CA ALA A 38 -0.58 -7.09 -6.11
C ALA A 38 -1.49 -7.91 -5.19
N ARG A 39 -2.21 -7.23 -4.28
CA ARG A 39 -3.16 -7.86 -3.37
C ARG A 39 -4.30 -8.59 -4.11
N PHE A 40 -4.66 -8.15 -5.30
CA PHE A 40 -5.85 -8.61 -6.01
C PHE A 40 -5.60 -9.78 -6.97
N ASN A 41 -4.34 -10.21 -7.14
CA ASN A 41 -4.00 -11.37 -7.96
C ASN A 41 -3.22 -12.42 -7.16
N PRO A 42 -3.71 -13.68 -7.08
CA PRO A 42 -3.05 -14.76 -6.35
C PRO A 42 -1.61 -15.06 -6.78
N ILE A 43 -1.20 -14.72 -8.00
CA ILE A 43 0.19 -14.93 -8.46
C ILE A 43 1.22 -14.19 -7.60
N TYR A 44 0.80 -13.10 -6.94
CA TYR A 44 1.67 -12.29 -6.08
C TYR A 44 1.56 -12.66 -4.60
N CYS A 45 1.00 -13.82 -4.26
CA CYS A 45 0.90 -14.29 -2.88
C CYS A 45 2.26 -14.15 -2.16
N ASP A 46 2.24 -13.63 -0.93
CA ASP A 46 3.41 -13.29 -0.10
C ASP A 46 4.36 -12.18 -0.61
N HIS A 47 4.18 -11.66 -1.83
CA HIS A 47 5.09 -10.70 -2.44
C HIS A 47 4.71 -9.23 -2.25
N TYR A 48 3.72 -8.92 -1.41
CA TYR A 48 3.28 -7.56 -1.06
C TYR A 48 3.06 -7.42 0.45
N ALA A 49 2.98 -6.20 0.97
CA ALA A 49 2.95 -5.90 2.41
C ALA A 49 1.61 -6.28 3.09
N MET A 50 0.48 -5.87 2.51
CA MET A 50 -0.84 -5.96 3.12
C MET A 50 -1.53 -7.33 2.91
N ARG A 51 -0.91 -8.42 3.36
CA ARG A 51 -1.35 -9.82 3.13
C ARG A 51 -2.50 -10.24 4.05
N GLY A 52 -3.48 -10.99 3.53
CA GLY A 52 -4.61 -11.49 4.33
C GLY A 52 -5.43 -10.37 4.99
N GLU A 53 -6.18 -10.70 6.04
CA GLU A 53 -7.00 -9.69 6.75
C GLU A 53 -6.20 -8.92 7.80
N PRO A 54 -6.51 -7.62 8.02
CA PRO A 54 -5.93 -6.86 9.12
C PRO A 54 -6.46 -7.35 10.48
N GLY A 55 -5.78 -7.00 11.57
CA GLY A 55 -6.27 -7.22 12.94
C GLY A 55 -5.28 -7.93 13.88
N ASP A 56 -4.24 -8.56 13.33
CA ASP A 56 -3.11 -9.01 14.16
C ASP A 56 -2.13 -7.86 14.38
N HIS A 57 -1.93 -7.51 15.65
CA HIS A 57 -1.06 -6.44 16.11
C HIS A 57 0.24 -6.94 16.75
N ASN A 58 0.49 -8.25 16.76
CA ASN A 58 1.67 -8.85 17.42
C ASN A 58 3.00 -8.72 16.62
N GLY A 59 3.01 -7.96 15.53
CA GLY A 59 4.16 -7.74 14.65
C GLY A 59 4.76 -6.33 14.72
N PRO A 60 5.69 -5.97 13.82
CA PRO A 60 6.08 -4.58 13.60
C PRO A 60 4.91 -3.79 12.99
N THR A 61 4.93 -2.45 13.13
CA THR A 61 4.07 -1.58 12.34
C THR A 61 4.54 -1.59 10.88
N VAL A 62 3.63 -1.87 9.96
CA VAL A 62 3.92 -1.95 8.52
C VAL A 62 3.22 -0.84 7.76
N PHE A 63 3.97 -0.10 6.95
CA PHE A 63 3.48 0.90 6.01
C PHE A 63 3.63 0.38 4.58
N ALA A 64 2.61 0.60 3.75
CA ALA A 64 2.69 0.42 2.30
C ALA A 64 2.23 1.69 1.59
N THR A 65 3.04 2.22 0.69
CA THR A 65 2.68 3.39 -0.13
C THR A 65 2.34 2.97 -1.54
N HIS A 66 1.16 3.36 -2.04
CA HIS A 66 0.77 3.15 -3.43
C HIS A 66 0.63 4.49 -4.14
N SER A 67 1.24 4.63 -5.32
CA SER A 67 0.87 5.68 -6.26
C SER A 67 -0.29 5.16 -7.09
N THR A 68 -1.52 5.48 -6.68
CA THR A 68 -2.73 4.95 -7.31
C THR A 68 -2.71 5.20 -8.82
N HIS A 69 -2.21 6.36 -9.25
CA HIS A 69 -2.14 6.75 -10.66
C HIS A 69 -1.09 6.01 -11.52
N LYS A 70 -0.22 5.18 -10.94
CA LYS A 70 0.80 4.47 -11.72
C LYS A 70 0.23 3.20 -12.36
N LEU A 71 -0.31 2.32 -11.52
CA LEU A 71 -0.74 0.97 -11.94
C LEU A 71 -2.10 0.56 -11.34
N LEU A 72 -2.82 1.52 -10.72
CA LEU A 72 -4.26 1.46 -10.51
C LEU A 72 -4.91 2.59 -11.34
N ASN A 73 -6.24 2.70 -11.29
CA ASN A 73 -7.00 3.62 -12.13
C ASN A 73 -7.38 4.90 -11.36
N ALA A 74 -6.47 5.87 -11.28
CA ALA A 74 -6.72 7.18 -10.68
C ALA A 74 -5.98 8.31 -11.39
N LEU A 75 -6.38 9.57 -11.14
CA LEU A 75 -5.71 10.74 -11.69
C LEU A 75 -4.31 10.91 -11.10
N SER A 76 -3.39 11.47 -11.88
CA SER A 76 -2.06 11.88 -11.39
C SER A 76 -2.14 12.60 -10.04
N GLN A 77 -1.14 12.35 -9.19
CA GLN A 77 -1.07 12.77 -7.77
C GLN A 77 -1.95 11.97 -6.79
N ALA A 78 -2.87 11.13 -7.24
CA ALA A 78 -3.59 10.22 -6.36
C ALA A 78 -2.64 9.15 -5.75
N SER A 79 -2.74 8.93 -4.45
CA SER A 79 -1.93 7.96 -3.70
C SER A 79 -2.62 7.51 -2.41
N TYR A 80 -2.12 6.43 -1.82
CA TYR A 80 -2.51 5.96 -0.49
C TYR A 80 -1.30 5.60 0.37
N ILE A 81 -1.46 5.78 1.69
CA ILE A 81 -0.62 5.18 2.71
C ILE A 81 -1.49 4.18 3.47
N HIS A 82 -1.16 2.90 3.39
CA HIS A 82 -1.79 1.84 4.17
C HIS A 82 -0.94 1.53 5.39
N VAL A 83 -1.59 1.35 6.54
CA VAL A 83 -0.92 1.07 7.82
C VAL A 83 -1.53 -0.16 8.46
N ARG A 84 -0.67 -1.09 8.89
CA ARG A 84 -1.01 -2.12 9.88
C ARG A 84 -0.29 -1.82 11.17
N GLU A 85 -1.06 -1.59 12.22
CA GLU A 85 -0.53 -1.26 13.53
C GLU A 85 0.11 -2.49 14.18
N GLY A 86 1.28 -2.29 14.77
CA GLY A 86 1.96 -3.27 15.61
C GLY A 86 2.86 -2.56 16.62
N ARG A 87 4.03 -3.12 16.91
CA ARG A 87 5.03 -2.45 17.75
C ARG A 87 5.43 -1.11 17.15
N GLY A 88 5.68 -0.12 18.01
CA GLY A 88 6.09 1.21 17.60
C GLY A 88 5.03 1.99 16.81
N ALA A 89 3.75 1.59 16.85
CA ALA A 89 2.65 2.25 16.14
C ALA A 89 2.59 3.76 16.44
N VAL A 90 2.19 4.53 15.43
CA VAL A 90 2.00 5.97 15.52
C VAL A 90 0.51 6.24 15.50
N ASN A 91 -0.03 6.73 16.60
CA ASN A 91 -1.46 7.03 16.69
C ASN A 91 -1.89 8.08 15.67
N PHE A 92 -3.20 8.13 15.40
CA PHE A 92 -3.80 9.05 14.45
C PHE A 92 -3.36 10.50 14.67
N SER A 93 -3.43 11.02 15.90
CA SER A 93 -3.11 12.43 16.16
C SER A 93 -1.68 12.78 15.78
N ARG A 94 -0.70 11.94 16.08
CA ARG A 94 0.71 12.15 15.72
C ARG A 94 0.93 11.98 14.22
N PHE A 95 0.32 10.96 13.62
CA PHE A 95 0.45 10.71 12.19
C PHE A 95 -0.18 11.83 11.37
N ASN A 96 -1.32 12.35 11.80
CA ASN A 96 -2.04 13.42 11.10
C ASN A 96 -1.27 14.75 11.11
N GLN A 97 -0.45 15.04 12.13
CA GLN A 97 0.44 16.21 12.09
C GLN A 97 1.49 16.09 10.97
N ALA A 98 2.09 14.91 10.80
CA ALA A 98 3.01 14.66 9.70
C ALA A 98 2.31 14.71 8.34
N TYR A 99 1.08 14.20 8.24
CA TYR A 99 0.26 14.31 7.04
C TYR A 99 -0.02 15.78 6.67
N MET A 100 -0.51 16.58 7.62
CA MET A 100 -0.85 17.99 7.39
C MET A 100 0.37 18.87 7.07
N MET A 101 1.58 18.49 7.50
CA MET A 101 2.81 19.19 7.14
C MET A 101 3.11 19.15 5.63
N HIS A 102 2.64 18.11 4.93
CA HIS A 102 2.86 17.92 3.49
C HIS A 102 1.59 18.06 2.64
N ALA A 103 0.41 18.07 3.28
CA ALA A 103 -0.86 18.26 2.59
C ALA A 103 -1.10 19.73 2.25
N THR A 104 -1.85 19.96 1.17
CA THR A 104 -2.45 21.26 0.90
C THR A 104 -3.66 21.49 1.81
N THR A 105 -3.89 22.74 2.21
CA THR A 105 -5.13 23.15 2.89
C THR A 105 -6.35 23.17 1.95
N SER A 106 -6.12 23.06 0.64
CA SER A 106 -7.14 23.11 -0.41
C SER A 106 -6.96 21.95 -1.40
N PRO A 107 -7.37 20.72 -1.04
CA PRO A 107 -7.22 19.56 -1.92
C PRO A 107 -8.18 19.63 -3.12
N LEU A 108 -7.74 19.16 -4.28
CA LEU A 108 -8.59 19.06 -5.47
C LEU A 108 -9.49 17.82 -5.37
N TYR A 109 -10.80 18.03 -5.21
CA TYR A 109 -11.76 16.94 -4.97
C TYR A 109 -11.85 15.93 -6.11
N ALA A 110 -11.56 16.32 -7.36
CA ALA A 110 -11.52 15.37 -8.47
C ALA A 110 -10.46 14.28 -8.27
N ILE A 111 -9.30 14.61 -7.68
CA ILE A 111 -8.26 13.62 -7.37
C ILE A 111 -8.77 12.67 -6.29
N CYS A 112 -9.39 13.20 -5.24
CA CYS A 112 -9.98 12.40 -4.16
C CYS A 112 -11.06 11.44 -4.69
N ALA A 113 -11.98 11.92 -5.54
CA ALA A 113 -13.01 11.10 -6.16
C ALA A 113 -12.41 10.00 -7.06
N SER A 114 -11.36 10.31 -7.81
CA SER A 114 -10.67 9.29 -8.63
C SER A 114 -10.01 8.21 -7.76
N ASN A 115 -9.51 8.57 -6.58
CA ASN A 115 -8.91 7.62 -5.64
C ASN A 115 -9.97 6.69 -5.04
N ASP A 116 -11.16 7.22 -4.75
CA ASP A 116 -12.31 6.44 -4.25
C ASP A 116 -12.83 5.45 -5.30
N VAL A 117 -12.98 5.90 -6.55
CA VAL A 117 -13.33 5.01 -7.67
C VAL A 117 -12.29 3.91 -7.87
N ALA A 118 -10.99 4.21 -7.74
CA ALA A 118 -9.94 3.20 -7.87
C ALA A 118 -10.09 2.06 -6.86
N VAL A 119 -10.51 2.36 -5.63
CA VAL A 119 -10.82 1.35 -4.61
C VAL A 119 -12.02 0.52 -5.04
N SER A 120 -13.10 1.18 -5.46
CA SER A 120 -14.33 0.51 -5.94
C SER A 120 -14.05 -0.46 -7.10
N MET A 121 -13.16 -0.11 -8.03
CA MET A 121 -12.78 -0.99 -9.15
C MET A 121 -12.08 -2.28 -8.70
N MET A 122 -11.32 -2.23 -7.60
CA MET A 122 -10.58 -3.39 -7.09
C MET A 122 -11.40 -4.27 -6.15
N ASP A 123 -12.59 -3.83 -5.73
CA ASP A 123 -13.42 -4.54 -4.76
C ASP A 123 -14.06 -5.82 -5.34
N GLY A 124 -14.17 -6.85 -4.52
CA GLY A 124 -14.75 -8.14 -4.89
C GLY A 124 -14.10 -8.80 -6.13
N ASN A 125 -14.94 -9.34 -7.01
CA ASN A 125 -14.47 -10.14 -8.16
C ASN A 125 -13.81 -9.30 -9.26
N SER A 126 -14.05 -7.97 -9.31
CA SER A 126 -13.47 -7.12 -10.36
C SER A 126 -11.97 -6.95 -10.18
N GLY A 127 -11.45 -6.87 -8.95
CA GLY A 127 -10.00 -6.77 -8.72
C GLY A 127 -9.23 -7.96 -9.33
N LEU A 128 -9.71 -9.18 -9.11
CA LEU A 128 -9.13 -10.37 -9.73
C LEU A 128 -9.29 -10.33 -11.25
N SER A 129 -10.49 -10.03 -11.75
CA SER A 129 -10.73 -10.01 -13.20
C SER A 129 -9.88 -8.97 -13.93
N LEU A 130 -9.66 -7.79 -13.34
CA LEU A 130 -8.88 -6.71 -13.94
C LEU A 130 -7.38 -7.03 -13.95
N THR A 131 -6.89 -7.72 -12.92
CA THR A 131 -5.46 -8.07 -12.81
C THR A 131 -5.09 -9.37 -13.53
N GLN A 132 -6.07 -10.21 -13.88
CA GLN A 132 -5.87 -11.45 -14.63
C GLN A 132 -5.85 -11.22 -16.16
N ARG A 133 -6.56 -10.20 -16.66
CA ARG A 133 -6.62 -9.88 -18.09
C ARG A 133 -5.29 -9.27 -18.56
N GLY A 134 -4.36 -10.15 -18.94
CA GLY A 134 -3.34 -9.82 -19.92
C GLY A 134 -3.94 -10.03 -21.30
N ASP A 135 -4.18 -8.95 -22.02
CA ASP A 135 -4.30 -9.01 -23.48
C ASP A 135 -2.90 -9.24 -24.09
#